data_AF-A0A6I1W164-F1
#
_entry.id   AF-A0A6I1W164-F1
#
_cell.length_a   1.000
_cell.length_b   1.000
_cell.length_c   1.000
_cell.angle_alpha   90.00
_cell.angle_beta   90.00
_cell.angle_gamma   90.00
#
_symmetry.space_group_name_H-M   'P 1'
#
loop_
_entity.id
_entity.type
_entity.pdbx_description
1 polymer ?
#
loop_
_entity_poly.entity_id
_entity_poly.type
_entity_poly.pdbx_seq_one_letter_code
_entity_poly.pdbx_strand_id
1 'polypeptide(L)'
;ILASPRMTRDKTVIRLPSVEKVRADAVLYAHANRVLHLETNPGNARALVQKHGEVDVWFNPPPIPMTTEEMDYVFGMPYARI
;
A
#
# COMPACT_ATOMS: atom_id res chain seq x y z
N ILE A 1 11.59 5.00 20.31
CA ILE A 1 10.19 5.47 20.17
C ILE A 1 10.22 6.62 19.16
N LEU A 2 9.46 6.55 18.06
CA LEU A 2 9.49 7.59 17.01
C LEU A 2 8.77 8.86 17.50
N ALA A 3 9.31 10.03 17.17
CA ALA A 3 8.91 11.32 17.74
C ALA A 3 7.46 11.75 17.40
N SER A 4 6.90 11.29 16.28
CA SER A 4 5.46 11.41 15.92
C SER A 4 5.15 10.62 14.64
N PRO A 5 3.97 9.99 14.49
CA PRO A 5 3.58 9.28 13.28
C PRO A 5 3.54 10.15 12.02
N ARG A 6 3.37 11.48 12.14
CA ARG A 6 3.45 12.41 11.00
C ARG A 6 4.88 12.72 10.57
N MET A 7 5.83 12.70 11.51
CA MET A 7 7.24 13.05 11.28
C MET A 7 8.09 11.89 10.77
N THR A 8 7.53 10.67 10.71
CA THR A 8 8.26 9.43 10.39
C THR A 8 7.46 8.53 9.44
N ARG A 9 6.72 9.13 8.50
CA ARG A 9 5.86 8.39 7.55
C ARG A 9 6.65 7.39 6.71
N ASP A 10 7.86 7.76 6.33
CA ASP A 10 8.85 6.97 5.59
C ASP A 10 9.40 5.78 6.39
N LYS A 11 9.32 5.82 7.73
CA LYS A 11 9.87 4.79 8.63
C LYS A 11 8.81 3.99 9.37
N THR A 12 7.54 4.17 9.01
CA THR A 12 6.42 3.54 9.69
C THR A 12 5.48 2.87 8.72
N VAL A 13 4.87 1.78 9.17
CA VAL A 13 3.86 1.04 8.41
C VAL A 13 2.57 0.94 9.20
N ILE A 14 1.45 0.80 8.49
CA ILE A 14 0.15 0.57 9.12
C ILE A 14 -0.10 -0.93 9.14
N ARG A 15 -0.33 -1.48 10.34
CA ARG A 15 -0.70 -2.89 10.51
C ARG A 15 -2.22 -3.03 10.44
N LEU A 16 -2.71 -3.77 9.45
CA LEU A 16 -4.12 -4.13 9.34
C LEU A 16 -4.45 -5.29 10.31
N PRO A 17 -5.72 -5.45 10.69
CA PRO A 17 -6.17 -6.68 11.35
C PRO A 17 -5.83 -7.91 10.49
N SER A 18 -5.49 -9.02 11.12
CA SER A 18 -5.10 -10.24 10.40
C SER A 18 -6.23 -10.77 9.52
N VAL A 19 -5.87 -11.55 8.51
CA VAL A 19 -6.84 -12.11 7.55
C VAL A 19 -7.91 -12.95 8.28
N GLU A 20 -7.54 -13.65 9.34
CA GLU A 20 -8.46 -14.48 10.14
C GLU A 20 -9.47 -13.61 10.89
N LYS A 21 -9.03 -12.47 11.43
CA LYS A 21 -9.90 -11.54 12.16
C LYS A 21 -10.91 -10.88 11.22
N VAL A 22 -10.47 -10.37 10.07
CA VAL A 22 -11.39 -9.72 9.12
C VAL A 22 -12.34 -10.73 8.46
N ARG A 23 -11.94 -12.00 8.33
CA ARG A 23 -12.81 -13.06 7.84
C ARG A 23 -13.92 -13.42 8.83
N ALA A 24 -13.65 -13.29 10.13
CA ALA A 24 -14.60 -13.62 11.19
C ALA A 24 -15.51 -12.43 11.60
N ASP A 25 -15.14 -11.19 11.28
CA ASP A 25 -15.83 -9.98 11.72
C ASP A 25 -15.98 -8.96 10.58
N ALA A 26 -17.22 -8.73 10.15
CA ALA A 26 -17.57 -7.80 9.07
C ALA A 26 -17.28 -6.33 9.41
N VAL A 27 -17.33 -5.95 10.69
CA VAL A 27 -17.01 -4.59 11.13
C VAL A 27 -15.51 -4.36 11.05
N LEU A 28 -14.70 -5.33 11.50
CA LEU A 28 -13.24 -5.27 11.33
C LEU A 28 -12.85 -5.26 9.85
N TYR A 29 -13.53 -6.04 9.01
CA TYR A 29 -13.35 -5.97 7.56
C TYR A 29 -13.63 -4.57 7.03
N ALA A 30 -14.77 -3.96 7.36
CA ALA A 30 -15.12 -2.62 6.90
C ALA A 30 -14.10 -1.56 7.34
N HIS A 31 -13.60 -1.63 8.58
CA HIS A 31 -12.55 -0.74 9.07
C HIS A 31 -11.22 -0.95 8.34
N ALA A 32 -10.78 -2.21 8.18
CA ALA A 32 -9.56 -2.54 7.46
C ALA A 32 -9.63 -2.07 6.00
N ASN A 33 -10.77 -2.29 5.35
CA ASN A 33 -11.01 -1.89 3.96
C ASN A 33 -10.99 -0.37 3.79
N ARG A 34 -11.57 0.38 4.75
CA ARG A 34 -11.49 1.84 4.76
C ARG A 34 -10.04 2.32 4.83
N VAL A 35 -9.22 1.74 5.71
CA VAL A 35 -7.81 2.09 5.83
C VAL A 35 -7.06 1.78 4.53
N LEU A 36 -7.27 0.58 3.97
CA LEU A 36 -6.69 0.19 2.69
C LEU A 36 -7.00 1.21 1.58
N HIS A 37 -8.27 1.61 1.44
CA HIS A 37 -8.71 2.57 0.41
C HIS A 37 -8.12 3.97 0.61
N LEU A 38 -7.87 4.41 1.84
CA LEU A 38 -7.28 5.71 2.10
C LEU A 38 -5.79 5.77 1.71
N GLU A 39 -5.13 4.61 1.69
CA GLU A 39 -3.70 4.46 1.46
C GLU A 39 -3.40 4.03 0.00
N THR A 40 -4.30 4.33 -0.94
CA THR A 40 -4.12 4.09 -2.39
C THR A 40 -3.68 5.33 -3.18
N ASN A 41 -3.42 6.46 -2.53
CA ASN A 41 -2.98 7.68 -3.21
C ASN A 41 -1.44 7.83 -3.09
N PRO A 42 -0.69 7.95 -4.20
CA PRO A 42 0.77 8.05 -4.19
C PRO A 42 1.33 9.19 -3.34
N GLY A 43 0.58 10.29 -3.18
CA GLY A 43 1.01 11.45 -2.39
C GLY A 43 0.86 11.29 -0.88
N ASN A 44 0.14 10.26 -0.40
CA ASN A 44 -0.12 10.08 1.03
C ASN A 44 0.06 8.64 1.54
N ALA A 45 0.08 7.65 0.67
CA ALA A 45 0.02 6.25 1.04
C ALA A 45 1.23 5.82 1.88
N ARG A 46 0.95 5.05 2.94
CA ARG A 46 1.96 4.32 3.71
C ARG A 46 2.00 2.87 3.28
N ALA A 47 3.14 2.23 3.53
CA ALA A 47 3.21 0.78 3.43
C ALA A 47 2.25 0.15 4.46
N LEU A 48 1.52 -0.88 4.03
CA LEU A 48 0.63 -1.65 4.88
C LEU A 48 1.23 -3.03 5.12
N VAL A 49 0.95 -3.60 6.28
CA VAL A 49 1.27 -5.00 6.58
C VAL A 49 0.06 -5.70 7.16
N GLN A 50 -0.21 -6.91 6.68
CA GLN A 50 -1.29 -7.75 7.19
C GLN A 50 -0.76 -9.14 7.50
N LYS A 51 -1.12 -9.68 8.67
CA LYS A 51 -0.78 -11.05 9.04
C LYS A 51 -1.73 -12.05 8.35
N HIS A 52 -1.16 -13.07 7.73
CA HIS A 52 -1.84 -14.19 7.09
C HIS A 52 -1.21 -15.48 7.60
N GLY A 53 -1.84 -16.16 8.56
CA GLY A 53 -1.21 -17.29 9.26
C GLY A 53 0.12 -16.89 9.87
N GLU A 54 1.21 -17.54 9.47
CA GLU A 54 2.57 -17.26 9.97
C GLU A 54 3.36 -16.24 9.15
N VAL A 55 2.78 -15.70 8.07
CA VAL A 55 3.46 -14.73 7.20
C VAL A 55 2.83 -13.34 7.29
N ASP A 56 3.64 -12.31 7.08
CA ASP A 56 3.18 -10.94 6.89
C ASP A 56 3.17 -10.61 5.39
N VAL A 57 2.01 -10.20 4.89
CA VAL A 57 1.84 -9.68 3.53
C VAL A 57 2.04 -8.18 3.54
N TRP A 58 2.95 -7.71 2.70
CA TRP A 58 3.31 -6.30 2.59
C TRP A 58 2.65 -5.68 1.37
N PHE A 59 2.09 -4.49 1.54
CA PHE A 59 1.58 -3.65 0.47
C PHE A 59 2.44 -2.41 0.39
N ASN A 60 3.13 -2.24 -0.74
CA ASN A 60 3.91 -1.04 -0.97
C ASN A 60 2.98 0.10 -1.39
N PRO A 61 3.30 1.35 -1.00
CA PRO A 61 2.62 2.52 -1.55
C PRO A 61 2.63 2.48 -3.09
N PRO A 62 1.56 2.94 -3.75
CA PRO A 62 1.55 3.05 -5.20
C PRO A 62 2.67 3.99 -5.65
N PRO A 63 3.31 3.69 -6.81
CA PRO A 63 4.38 4.52 -7.33
C PRO A 63 3.85 5.92 -7.69
N ILE A 64 4.75 6.90 -7.63
CA ILE A 64 4.46 8.24 -8.16
C ILE A 64 4.23 8.11 -9.67
N PRO A 65 3.17 8.75 -10.23
CA PRO A 65 2.95 8.75 -11.67
C PRO A 65 4.17 9.27 -12.42
N MET A 66 4.53 8.58 -13.49
CA MET A 66 5.60 9.00 -14.39
C MET A 66 5.24 10.33 -15.07
N THR A 67 6.27 11.11 -15.36
CA THR A 67 6.20 12.27 -16.25
C THR A 67 5.90 11.83 -17.69
N THR A 68 5.47 12.77 -18.53
CA THR A 68 5.26 12.51 -19.96
C THR A 68 6.53 11.98 -20.63
N GLU A 69 7.70 12.54 -20.33
CA GLU A 69 8.98 12.11 -20.90
C GLU A 69 9.35 10.68 -20.49
N GLU A 70 9.16 10.32 -19.21
CA GLU A 70 9.38 8.96 -18.71
C GLU A 70 8.41 7.96 -19.34
N MET A 71 7.14 8.36 -19.51
CA MET A 71 6.13 7.55 -20.22
C MET A 71 6.55 7.33 -21.67
N ASP A 72 6.85 8.39 -22.41
CA ASP A 72 7.23 8.32 -23.83
C ASP A 72 8.48 7.44 -24.01
N TYR A 73 9.45 7.53 -23.09
CA TYR A 73 10.61 6.66 -23.07
C TYR A 73 10.24 5.17 -22.88
N VAL A 74 9.43 4.84 -21.87
CA VAL A 74 9.01 3.45 -21.60
C VAL A 74 8.19 2.88 -22.76
N PHE A 75 7.26 3.65 -23.32
CA PHE A 75 6.40 3.21 -24.42
C PHE A 75 7.10 3.23 -25.78
N GLY A 76 8.18 3.99 -25.93
CA GLY A 76 9.03 4.02 -27.12
C GLY A 76 10.02 2.86 -27.21
N MET A 77 10.20 2.09 -26.13
CA MET A 77 11.03 0.88 -26.16
C MET A 77 10.42 -0.19 -27.07
N PRO A 78 11.24 -1.06 -27.70
CA PRO A 78 10.78 -2.11 -28.60
C PRO A 78 10.13 -3.28 -27.84
N TYR A 79 9.20 -3.01 -26.94
CA TYR A 79 8.39 -4.03 -26.27
C TYR A 79 7.33 -4.54 -27.25
N ALA A 80 7.66 -5.59 -27.98
CA ALA A 80 6.70 -6.30 -28.80
C ALA A 80 5.63 -6.93 -27.88
N ARG A 81 4.37 -6.51 -28.02
CA ARG A 81 3.23 -7.37 -27.71
C ARG A 81 3.06 -8.29 -28.92
N ILE A 82 3.51 -9.53 -28.79
CA ILE A 82 3.12 -10.63 -29.71
C ILE A 82 1.69 -11.05 -29.35
#